data_AF-A0A932FFW3-F1
#
_entry.id   AF-A0A932FFW3-F1
#
_cell.length_a   1.000
_cell.length_b   1.000
_cell.length_c   1.000
_cell.angle_alpha   90.00
_cell.angle_beta   90.00
_cell.angle_gamma   90.00
#
_symmetry.space_group_name_H-M   'P 1'
#
loop_
_entity.id
_entity.type
_entity.pdbx_description
1 polymer ?
#
loop_
_entity_poly.entity_id
_entity_poly.type
_entity_poly.pdbx_seq_one_letter_code
_entity_poly.pdbx_strand_id
1 'polypeptide(L)'
;MAKESASYKTEVIVALFKKRWDESSRSVSDPLVTLNEVSDAIREYNAAHPERRKPVSDRNPANFFKDIIRHRAPGNQMWPKWIFECGYTARQVTGENSCFEFAHIVPGQTEPFPSHVPEPSAATPAMKISSVSMPLASRRLGRSDESWLIQVVVRLRIIDTHLALFSSRRVIQVDHLQTGVKLGKNEIDAILLAIEETDAGTSESIVCCEAKSIKEDVIEEQLIGHVKSVFASLPISQNVAIPICVKTIAKSKIRVLEFGAVERRDAQDLLQLAIVSDAIYELVPPVPGI
;
A
#
# COMPACT_ATOMS: atom_id res chain seq x y z
N MET A 1 -12.96 -5.18 -35.80
CA MET A 1 -12.09 -5.15 -34.60
C MET A 1 -12.54 -3.98 -33.75
N ALA A 2 -13.10 -4.24 -32.57
CA ALA A 2 -13.51 -3.16 -31.67
C ALA A 2 -12.26 -2.43 -31.20
N LYS A 3 -12.19 -1.12 -31.47
CA LYS A 3 -11.18 -0.23 -30.91
C LYS A 3 -11.47 -0.19 -29.41
N GLU A 4 -10.78 -1.01 -28.61
CA GLU A 4 -10.69 -0.76 -27.16
C GLU A 4 -10.26 0.70 -27.04
N SER A 5 -11.11 1.59 -26.52
CA SER A 5 -10.67 2.95 -26.24
C SER A 5 -9.70 2.84 -25.06
N ALA A 6 -8.43 2.62 -25.38
CA ALA A 6 -7.35 2.60 -24.42
C ALA A 6 -7.43 3.90 -23.60
N SER A 7 -7.34 3.78 -22.28
CA SER A 7 -7.24 4.97 -21.43
C SER A 7 -6.01 5.79 -21.86
N TYR A 8 -6.04 7.12 -21.71
CA TYR A 8 -4.87 7.95 -22.02
C TYR A 8 -3.62 7.45 -21.26
N LYS A 9 -3.81 6.87 -20.06
CA LYS A 9 -2.74 6.29 -19.27
C LYS A 9 -2.08 5.12 -19.99
N THR A 10 -2.87 4.24 -20.60
CA THR A 10 -2.38 3.13 -21.41
C THR A 10 -1.51 3.66 -22.55
N GLU A 11 -1.97 4.67 -23.30
CA GLU A 11 -1.20 5.26 -24.40
C GLU A 11 0.10 5.93 -23.93
N VAL A 12 0.05 6.67 -22.83
CA VAL A 12 1.24 7.29 -22.20
C VAL A 12 2.26 6.22 -21.78
N ILE A 13 1.83 5.11 -21.16
CA ILE A 13 2.72 4.00 -20.78
C ILE A 13 3.36 3.38 -22.02
N VAL A 14 2.58 3.14 -23.09
CA VAL A 14 3.10 2.60 -24.36
C VAL A 14 4.16 3.53 -24.95
N ALA A 15 3.92 4.84 -24.96
CA ALA A 15 4.88 5.80 -25.47
C ALA A 15 6.18 5.80 -24.65
N LEU A 16 6.07 5.79 -23.32
CA LEU A 16 7.22 5.77 -22.41
C LEU A 16 8.04 4.48 -22.55
N PHE A 17 7.38 3.33 -22.68
CA PHE A 17 8.06 2.04 -22.87
C PHE A 17 8.76 1.97 -24.24
N LYS A 18 8.08 2.38 -25.33
CA LYS A 18 8.69 2.38 -26.68
C LYS A 18 9.95 3.24 -26.78
N LYS A 19 10.02 4.35 -26.04
CA LYS A 19 11.23 5.20 -25.98
C LYS A 19 12.43 4.48 -25.37
N ARG A 20 12.21 3.41 -24.59
CA ARG A 20 13.24 2.67 -23.83
C ARG A 20 13.46 1.24 -24.33
N TRP A 21 12.53 0.71 -25.11
CA TRP A 21 12.57 -0.64 -25.64
C TRP A 21 13.59 -0.74 -26.77
N ASP A 22 14.56 -1.63 -26.61
CA ASP A 22 15.48 -2.03 -27.67
C ASP A 22 15.02 -3.36 -28.27
N GLU A 23 14.57 -3.30 -29.52
CA GLU A 23 14.09 -4.46 -30.27
C GLU A 23 15.18 -5.52 -30.48
N SER A 24 16.46 -5.11 -30.54
CA SER A 24 17.58 -6.01 -30.82
C SER A 24 17.96 -6.86 -29.59
N SER A 25 17.99 -6.24 -28.41
CA SER A 25 18.27 -6.92 -27.15
C SER A 25 17.02 -7.44 -26.44
N ARG A 26 15.82 -7.08 -26.93
CA ARG A 26 14.52 -7.33 -26.28
C ARG A 26 14.53 -6.92 -24.81
N SER A 27 15.08 -5.73 -24.54
CA SER A 27 15.27 -5.23 -23.18
C SER A 27 14.99 -3.74 -23.09
N VAL A 28 14.75 -3.30 -21.85
CA VAL A 28 14.58 -1.88 -21.49
C VAL A 28 15.92 -1.36 -20.98
N SER A 29 16.50 -0.37 -21.68
CA SER A 29 17.84 0.16 -21.38
C SER A 29 17.88 1.10 -20.16
N ASP A 30 16.80 1.86 -19.95
CA ASP A 30 16.60 2.72 -18.77
C ASP A 30 15.19 2.47 -18.21
N PRO A 31 15.04 1.57 -17.22
CA PRO A 31 13.73 1.19 -16.71
C PRO A 31 13.06 2.29 -15.90
N LEU A 32 13.82 3.25 -15.36
CA LEU A 32 13.28 4.30 -14.50
C LEU A 32 12.50 5.32 -15.34
N VAL A 33 11.31 5.67 -14.86
CA VAL A 33 10.46 6.71 -15.42
C VAL A 33 10.32 7.82 -14.40
N THR A 34 10.69 9.03 -14.81
CA THR A 34 10.64 10.22 -13.96
C THR A 34 9.28 10.93 -14.06
N LEU A 35 8.97 11.76 -13.05
CA LEU A 35 7.80 12.62 -13.02
C LEU A 35 7.78 13.58 -14.22
N ASN A 36 8.95 14.13 -14.60
CA ASN A 36 9.08 15.00 -15.76
C ASN A 36 8.73 14.28 -17.06
N GLU A 37 9.22 13.06 -17.26
CA GLU A 37 8.93 12.28 -18.46
C GLU A 37 7.45 11.90 -18.55
N VAL A 38 6.81 11.61 -17.42
CA VAL A 38 5.35 11.40 -17.39
C VAL A 38 4.63 12.69 -17.81
N SER A 39 5.02 13.85 -17.28
CA SER A 39 4.43 15.13 -17.67
C SER A 39 4.64 15.42 -19.17
N ASP A 40 5.85 15.19 -19.69
CA ASP A 40 6.16 15.39 -21.10
C ASP A 40 5.34 14.45 -22.00
N ALA A 41 5.22 13.17 -21.63
CA ALA A 41 4.39 12.20 -22.35
C ALA A 41 2.90 12.56 -22.32
N ILE A 42 2.39 13.14 -21.22
CA ILE A 42 1.02 13.67 -21.16
C ILE A 42 0.85 14.88 -22.09
N ARG A 43 1.86 15.76 -22.19
CA ARG A 43 1.83 16.89 -23.14
C ARG A 43 1.84 16.40 -24.59
N GLU A 44 2.68 15.42 -24.92
CA GLU A 44 2.69 14.77 -26.23
C GLU A 44 1.32 14.13 -26.55
N TYR A 45 0.74 13.43 -25.58
CA TYR A 45 -0.60 12.85 -25.71
C TYR A 45 -1.67 13.90 -26.02
N ASN A 46 -1.68 15.02 -25.28
CA ASN A 46 -2.63 16.11 -25.49
C ASN A 46 -2.45 16.78 -26.87
N ALA A 47 -1.20 16.93 -27.34
CA ALA A 47 -0.91 17.48 -28.65
C ALA A 47 -1.39 16.57 -29.80
N ALA A 48 -1.33 15.25 -29.61
CA ALA A 48 -1.82 14.26 -30.56
C ALA A 48 -3.36 14.12 -30.57
N HIS A 49 -4.06 14.64 -29.55
CA HIS A 49 -5.50 14.54 -29.38
C HIS A 49 -6.18 15.92 -29.18
N PRO A 50 -6.01 16.87 -30.15
CA PRO A 50 -6.54 18.22 -30.02
C PRO A 50 -8.08 18.28 -29.97
N GLU A 51 -8.76 17.23 -30.42
CA GLU A 51 -10.22 17.11 -30.41
C GLU A 51 -10.82 16.91 -29.01
N ARG A 52 -10.01 16.58 -27.99
CA ARG A 52 -10.51 16.42 -26.61
C ARG A 52 -10.97 17.76 -26.05
N ARG A 53 -12.23 17.79 -25.58
CA ARG A 53 -12.85 18.98 -24.94
C ARG A 53 -12.02 19.56 -23.78
N LYS A 54 -11.28 18.72 -23.06
CA LYS A 54 -10.38 19.15 -21.97
C LYS A 54 -9.08 18.35 -22.03
N PRO A 55 -7.91 19.02 -22.04
CA PRO A 55 -6.62 18.35 -21.94
C PRO A 55 -6.50 17.59 -20.62
N VAL A 56 -5.76 16.48 -20.65
CA VAL A 56 -5.35 15.79 -19.43
C VAL A 56 -4.34 16.66 -18.68
N SER A 57 -4.44 16.72 -17.35
CA SER A 57 -3.49 17.50 -16.56
C SER A 57 -2.13 16.82 -16.47
N ASP A 58 -1.08 17.56 -16.75
CA ASP A 58 0.33 17.19 -16.61
C ASP A 58 0.96 17.72 -15.31
N ARG A 59 0.17 18.35 -14.44
CA ARG A 59 0.64 19.07 -13.24
C ARG A 59 0.86 18.20 -12.01
N ASN A 60 0.36 16.97 -12.03
CA ASN A 60 0.50 16.05 -10.91
C ASN A 60 0.91 14.64 -11.39
N PRO A 61 2.11 14.51 -11.98
CA PRO A 61 2.63 13.23 -12.46
C PRO A 61 2.80 12.19 -11.35
N ALA A 62 2.92 12.61 -10.08
CA ALA A 62 3.07 11.71 -8.94
C ALA A 62 1.84 10.81 -8.74
N ASN A 63 0.64 11.30 -9.08
CA ASN A 63 -0.57 10.50 -9.02
C ASN A 63 -0.76 9.57 -10.23
N PHE A 64 0.01 9.75 -11.32
CA PHE A 64 -0.18 9.00 -12.56
C PHE A 64 -0.11 7.49 -12.34
N PHE A 65 1.01 7.03 -11.77
CA PHE A 65 1.23 5.61 -11.50
C PHE A 65 0.46 5.13 -10.27
N LYS A 66 0.37 5.97 -9.22
CA LYS A 66 -0.41 5.66 -8.01
C LYS A 66 -1.85 5.26 -8.34
N ASP A 67 -2.50 5.98 -9.25
CA ASP A 67 -3.86 5.67 -9.68
C ASP A 67 -4.00 4.36 -10.47
N ILE A 68 -2.93 3.88 -11.11
CA ILE A 68 -2.93 2.59 -11.83
C ILE A 68 -2.91 1.44 -10.83
N ILE A 69 -2.01 1.53 -9.85
CA ILE A 69 -1.80 0.46 -8.86
C ILE A 69 -2.72 0.55 -7.64
N ARG A 70 -3.49 1.64 -7.47
CA ARG A 70 -4.46 1.79 -6.37
C ARG A 70 -5.55 0.70 -6.38
N HIS A 71 -5.93 0.22 -7.57
CA HIS A 71 -6.93 -0.81 -7.76
C HIS A 71 -6.43 -1.87 -8.74
N ARG A 72 -6.26 -3.10 -8.28
CA ARG A 72 -5.70 -4.22 -9.04
C ARG A 72 -6.43 -4.49 -10.33
N ALA A 73 -7.76 -4.70 -10.27
CA ALA A 73 -8.52 -5.07 -11.45
C ALA A 73 -8.49 -3.98 -12.55
N PRO A 74 -8.79 -2.69 -12.27
CA PRO A 74 -8.59 -1.61 -13.23
C PRO A 74 -7.13 -1.46 -13.69
N GLY A 75 -6.16 -1.60 -12.78
CA GLY A 75 -4.73 -1.51 -13.08
C GLY A 75 -4.28 -2.56 -14.11
N ASN A 76 -4.66 -3.83 -13.88
CA ASN A 76 -4.37 -4.94 -14.78
C ASN A 76 -5.07 -4.79 -16.14
N GLN A 77 -6.26 -4.18 -16.19
CA GLN A 77 -6.94 -3.86 -17.46
C GLN A 77 -6.28 -2.69 -18.20
N MET A 78 -5.75 -1.69 -17.49
CA MET A 78 -5.10 -0.53 -18.09
C MET A 78 -3.68 -0.82 -18.58
N TRP A 79 -2.99 -1.81 -18.00
CA TRP A 79 -1.63 -2.14 -18.39
C TRP A 79 -1.60 -2.68 -19.85
N PRO A 80 -0.73 -2.15 -20.72
CA PRO A 80 -0.67 -2.61 -22.10
C PRO A 80 -0.28 -4.09 -22.20
N LYS A 81 -1.15 -4.93 -22.79
CA LYS A 81 -0.92 -6.38 -22.97
C LYS A 81 0.44 -6.69 -23.60
N TRP A 82 0.80 -5.94 -24.64
CA TRP A 82 2.06 -6.15 -25.37
C TRP A 82 3.30 -5.91 -24.49
N ILE A 83 3.25 -4.98 -23.52
CA ILE A 83 4.37 -4.75 -22.59
C ILE A 83 4.51 -5.95 -21.65
N PHE A 84 3.39 -6.50 -21.19
CA PHE A 84 3.38 -7.71 -20.38
C PHE A 84 3.88 -8.93 -21.17
N GLU A 85 3.50 -9.07 -22.44
CA GLU A 85 4.01 -10.09 -23.35
C GLU A 85 5.52 -9.95 -23.62
N CYS A 86 6.06 -8.72 -23.60
CA CYS A 86 7.50 -8.45 -23.62
C CYS A 86 8.21 -8.83 -22.31
N GLY A 87 7.50 -9.32 -21.29
CA GLY A 87 8.07 -9.75 -20.01
C GLY A 87 8.22 -8.63 -18.99
N TYR A 88 7.48 -7.52 -19.15
CA TYR A 88 7.57 -6.35 -18.27
C TYR A 88 6.24 -5.98 -17.61
N THR A 89 6.34 -5.60 -16.35
CA THR A 89 5.35 -4.86 -15.58
C THR A 89 5.98 -3.55 -15.08
N ALA A 90 5.43 -2.92 -14.05
CA ALA A 90 6.06 -1.81 -13.36
C ALA A 90 5.89 -1.89 -11.85
N ARG A 91 6.77 -1.19 -11.13
CA ARG A 91 6.65 -0.96 -9.69
C ARG A 91 6.84 0.52 -9.37
N GLN A 92 6.19 0.98 -8.32
CA GLN A 92 6.30 2.36 -7.89
C GLN A 92 7.71 2.62 -7.34
N VAL A 93 8.31 3.74 -7.74
CA VAL A 93 9.61 4.21 -7.23
C VAL A 93 9.42 5.62 -6.70
N THR A 94 9.93 5.87 -5.50
CA THR A 94 9.71 7.14 -4.81
C THR A 94 10.95 8.04 -4.79
N GLY A 95 10.71 9.36 -4.89
CA GLY A 95 11.63 10.50 -4.73
C GLY A 95 12.70 10.70 -5.81
N GLU A 96 13.53 11.74 -5.65
CA GLU A 96 14.44 12.26 -6.70
C GLU A 96 13.82 12.28 -8.10
N ASN A 97 12.65 12.93 -8.22
CA ASN A 97 11.93 13.03 -9.49
C ASN A 97 11.48 11.68 -10.10
N SER A 98 11.54 10.56 -9.36
CA SER A 98 11.08 9.24 -9.82
C SER A 98 9.56 9.10 -9.74
N CYS A 99 8.97 8.33 -10.66
CA CYS A 99 7.54 8.00 -10.68
C CYS A 99 7.31 6.48 -10.54
N PHE A 100 7.89 5.71 -11.44
CA PHE A 100 7.83 4.25 -11.44
C PHE A 100 9.01 3.71 -12.26
N GLU A 101 9.23 2.41 -12.22
CA GLU A 101 10.16 1.76 -13.15
C GLU A 101 9.50 0.55 -13.82
N PHE A 102 9.92 0.26 -15.05
CA PHE A 102 9.58 -1.00 -15.70
C PHE A 102 10.37 -2.14 -15.06
N ALA A 103 9.67 -3.13 -14.54
CA ALA A 103 10.25 -4.27 -13.86
C ALA A 103 9.98 -5.55 -14.66
N HIS A 104 10.93 -6.48 -14.64
CA HIS A 104 10.68 -7.80 -15.21
C HIS A 104 9.56 -8.51 -14.45
N ILE A 105 8.72 -9.23 -15.18
CA ILE A 105 7.78 -10.16 -14.56
C ILE A 105 8.54 -11.30 -13.89
N VAL A 106 8.00 -11.83 -12.80
CA VAL A 106 8.56 -13.02 -12.16
C VAL A 106 8.07 -14.30 -12.85
N PRO A 107 8.86 -15.40 -12.83
CA PRO A 107 8.41 -16.67 -13.39
C PRO A 107 7.05 -17.11 -12.83
N GLY A 108 6.10 -17.44 -13.73
CA GLY A 108 4.75 -17.88 -13.36
C GLY A 108 3.74 -16.74 -13.12
N GLN A 109 4.13 -15.47 -13.23
CA GLN A 109 3.23 -14.34 -13.13
C GLN A 109 2.23 -14.31 -14.29
N THR A 110 0.92 -14.29 -13.98
CA THR A 110 -0.16 -14.34 -14.97
C THR A 110 -0.88 -13.00 -15.18
N GLU A 111 -0.63 -12.01 -14.32
CA GLU A 111 -1.19 -10.66 -14.43
C GLU A 111 -0.12 -9.59 -14.13
N PRO A 112 -0.21 -8.36 -14.69
CA PRO A 112 0.80 -7.32 -14.49
C PRO A 112 1.06 -6.95 -13.03
N PHE A 113 0.00 -6.80 -12.25
CA PHE A 113 0.04 -6.42 -10.84
C PHE A 113 -0.68 -7.51 -10.04
N PRO A 114 0.00 -8.60 -9.68
CA PRO A 114 -0.59 -9.66 -8.86
C PRO A 114 -0.90 -9.17 -7.45
N SER A 115 -1.95 -9.71 -6.83
CA SER A 115 -2.17 -9.52 -5.39
C SER A 115 -1.48 -10.59 -4.59
N HIS A 116 -0.67 -10.17 -3.62
CA HIS A 116 -0.01 -11.07 -2.67
C HIS A 116 -0.79 -11.22 -1.36
N VAL A 117 -1.91 -10.50 -1.20
CA VAL A 117 -2.77 -10.55 -0.02
C VAL A 117 -4.06 -11.31 -0.36
N PRO A 118 -4.27 -12.52 0.15
CA PRO A 118 -5.47 -13.29 -0.12
C PRO A 118 -6.70 -12.63 0.53
N GLU A 119 -7.87 -12.77 -0.09
CA GLU A 119 -9.14 -12.38 0.54
C GLU A 119 -9.39 -13.19 1.83
N PRO A 120 -10.14 -12.66 2.81
CA PRO A 120 -10.48 -13.41 4.00
C PRO A 120 -11.21 -14.71 3.65
N SER A 121 -10.84 -15.79 4.33
CA SER A 121 -11.44 -17.11 4.12
C SER A 121 -12.41 -17.45 5.26
N ALA A 122 -13.11 -18.58 5.13
CA ALA A 122 -13.92 -19.11 6.22
C ALA A 122 -13.09 -19.46 7.48
N ALA A 123 -11.77 -19.62 7.34
CA ALA A 123 -10.86 -19.87 8.45
C ALA A 123 -10.33 -18.57 9.09
N THR A 124 -10.53 -17.40 8.48
CA THR A 124 -10.10 -16.14 9.07
C THR A 124 -10.95 -15.84 10.31
N PRO A 125 -10.35 -15.78 11.53
CA PRO A 125 -11.10 -15.57 12.76
C PRO A 125 -11.82 -14.23 12.73
N ALA A 126 -13.06 -14.19 13.22
CA ALA A 126 -13.87 -12.99 13.31
C ALA A 126 -14.34 -12.78 14.74
N MET A 127 -14.17 -11.56 15.26
CA MET A 127 -14.61 -11.21 16.61
C MET A 127 -15.36 -9.88 16.63
N LYS A 128 -16.20 -9.70 17.65
CA LYS A 128 -16.96 -8.47 17.86
C LYS A 128 -16.21 -7.55 18.84
N ILE A 129 -16.11 -6.28 18.48
CA ILE A 129 -15.55 -5.23 19.36
C ILE A 129 -16.66 -4.23 19.69
N SER A 130 -16.78 -3.91 20.97
CA SER A 130 -17.72 -2.89 21.43
C SER A 130 -17.26 -1.51 20.98
N SER A 131 -18.07 -0.84 20.16
CA SER A 131 -17.82 0.54 19.71
C SER A 131 -18.51 1.59 20.59
N VAL A 132 -19.15 1.17 21.68
CA VAL A 132 -19.89 2.05 22.61
C VAL A 132 -18.98 3.11 23.25
N SER A 133 -17.68 2.80 23.39
CA SER A 133 -16.66 3.72 23.89
C SER A 133 -16.32 4.88 22.94
N MET A 134 -16.82 4.84 21.69
CA MET A 134 -16.68 5.95 20.74
C MET A 134 -17.71 7.06 21.02
N PRO A 135 -17.25 8.33 21.18
CA PRO A 135 -18.15 9.47 21.32
C PRO A 135 -19.14 9.53 20.15
N LEU A 136 -20.42 9.83 20.46
CA LEU A 136 -21.45 10.00 19.45
C LEU A 136 -21.08 11.10 18.43
N ALA A 137 -20.44 12.17 18.90
CA ALA A 137 -19.97 13.24 18.03
C ALA A 137 -18.97 12.74 16.97
N SER A 138 -18.00 11.90 17.36
CA SER A 138 -17.05 11.29 16.43
C SER A 138 -17.77 10.38 15.42
N ARG A 139 -18.68 9.51 15.88
CA ARG A 139 -19.43 8.62 14.99
C ARG A 139 -20.29 9.36 13.97
N ARG A 140 -20.77 10.56 14.29
CA ARG A 140 -21.56 11.41 13.37
C ARG A 140 -20.72 11.98 12.21
N LEU A 141 -19.40 12.10 12.37
CA LEU A 141 -18.52 12.57 11.28
C LEU A 141 -18.40 11.53 10.15
N GLY A 142 -18.38 10.23 10.49
CA GLY A 142 -18.62 9.11 9.58
C GLY A 142 -17.87 9.15 8.25
N ARG A 143 -16.58 9.51 8.26
CA ARG A 143 -15.77 9.66 7.05
C ARG A 143 -15.34 8.29 6.52
N SER A 144 -15.23 8.12 5.20
CA SER A 144 -14.74 6.87 4.58
C SER A 144 -13.35 7.05 4.02
N ASP A 145 -12.40 7.44 4.88
CA ASP A 145 -10.99 7.61 4.55
C ASP A 145 -10.07 6.86 5.54
N GLU A 146 -8.81 6.70 5.14
CA GLU A 146 -7.77 5.99 5.89
C GLU A 146 -7.53 6.63 7.26
N SER A 147 -7.56 7.97 7.35
CA SER A 147 -7.42 8.70 8.62
C SER A 147 -8.53 8.37 9.62
N TRP A 148 -9.78 8.26 9.16
CA TRP A 148 -10.89 7.83 10.01
C TRP A 148 -10.70 6.39 10.48
N LEU A 149 -10.28 5.48 9.58
CA LEU A 149 -9.99 4.09 9.95
C LEU A 149 -8.93 4.02 11.05
N ILE A 150 -7.83 4.77 10.94
CA ILE A 150 -6.78 4.86 11.97
C ILE A 150 -7.37 5.34 13.32
N GLN A 151 -8.17 6.40 13.31
CA GLN A 151 -8.80 6.91 14.53
C GLN A 151 -9.67 5.84 15.21
N VAL A 152 -10.44 5.08 14.43
CA VAL A 152 -11.29 3.99 14.95
C VAL A 152 -10.43 2.88 15.55
N VAL A 153 -9.42 2.37 14.83
CA VAL A 153 -8.60 1.24 15.31
C VAL A 153 -7.80 1.60 16.55
N VAL A 154 -7.27 2.82 16.65
CA VAL A 154 -6.53 3.30 17.84
C VAL A 154 -7.49 3.48 19.01
N ARG A 155 -8.64 4.14 18.80
CA ARG A 155 -9.59 4.42 19.88
C ARG A 155 -10.20 3.14 20.47
N LEU A 156 -10.42 2.13 19.63
CA LEU A 156 -10.97 0.83 20.02
C LEU A 156 -9.90 -0.20 20.37
N ARG A 157 -8.61 0.17 20.36
CA ARG A 157 -7.49 -0.73 20.66
C ARG A 157 -7.52 -2.02 19.84
N ILE A 158 -7.87 -1.90 18.56
CA ILE A 158 -8.02 -3.06 17.66
C ILE A 158 -6.65 -3.70 17.39
N ILE A 159 -5.61 -2.89 17.18
CA ILE A 159 -4.24 -3.38 16.99
C ILE A 159 -3.72 -4.03 18.27
N ASP A 160 -3.96 -3.43 19.43
CA ASP A 160 -3.60 -3.99 20.74
C ASP A 160 -4.26 -5.36 20.93
N THR A 161 -5.57 -5.43 20.64
CA THR A 161 -6.35 -6.68 20.73
C THR A 161 -5.85 -7.72 19.75
N HIS A 162 -5.44 -7.32 18.54
CA HIS A 162 -4.85 -8.22 17.55
C HIS A 162 -3.55 -8.82 18.04
N LEU A 163 -2.63 -7.96 18.46
CA LEU A 163 -1.31 -8.37 18.95
C LEU A 163 -1.41 -9.24 20.21
N ALA A 164 -2.40 -9.01 21.08
CA ALA A 164 -2.60 -9.81 22.27
C ALA A 164 -3.24 -11.19 22.02
N LEU A 165 -4.11 -11.32 21.00
CA LEU A 165 -4.92 -12.53 20.81
C LEU A 165 -4.49 -13.42 19.65
N PHE A 166 -3.87 -12.86 18.61
CA PHE A 166 -3.58 -13.58 17.37
C PHE A 166 -2.10 -13.55 16.99
N SER A 167 -1.33 -12.56 17.46
CA SER A 167 0.12 -12.56 17.23
C SER A 167 0.77 -13.74 17.96
N SER A 168 1.81 -14.30 17.34
CA SER A 168 2.71 -15.24 18.01
C SER A 168 3.65 -14.57 19.02
N ARG A 169 3.66 -13.24 19.07
CA ARG A 169 4.52 -12.43 19.92
C ARG A 169 3.87 -12.19 21.28
N ARG A 170 4.67 -12.15 22.35
CA ARG A 170 4.19 -11.89 23.72
C ARG A 170 4.03 -10.38 23.98
N VAL A 171 3.16 -9.71 23.22
CA VAL A 171 2.94 -8.27 23.38
C VAL A 171 2.15 -8.00 24.66
N ILE A 172 2.69 -7.18 25.55
CA ILE A 172 2.09 -6.84 26.84
C ILE A 172 1.54 -5.40 26.89
N GLN A 173 2.03 -4.52 26.01
CA GLN A 173 1.58 -3.14 25.91
C GLN A 173 1.74 -2.63 24.48
N VAL A 174 0.80 -1.80 24.04
CA VAL A 174 0.86 -1.10 22.75
C VAL A 174 0.51 0.37 22.98
N ASP A 175 1.39 1.26 22.53
CA ASP A 175 1.22 2.70 22.62
C ASP A 175 1.18 3.33 21.23
N HIS A 176 0.09 4.04 20.91
CA HIS A 176 0.04 4.83 19.69
C HIS A 176 0.94 6.06 19.81
N LEU A 177 1.96 6.16 18.96
CA LEU A 177 2.91 7.26 18.98
C LEU A 177 2.42 8.42 18.12
N GLN A 178 2.11 8.17 16.85
CA GLN A 178 1.79 9.23 15.89
C GLN A 178 0.98 8.71 14.69
N THR A 179 0.13 9.57 14.13
CA THR A 179 -0.63 9.36 12.87
C THR A 179 -0.02 10.21 11.75
N GLY A 180 -0.03 9.73 10.51
CA GLY A 180 0.38 10.47 9.31
C GLY A 180 1.86 10.88 9.33
N VAL A 181 2.74 9.92 9.62
CA VAL A 181 4.17 10.18 9.79
C VAL A 181 4.86 10.20 8.43
N LYS A 182 5.44 11.35 8.07
CA LYS A 182 6.21 11.51 6.84
C LYS A 182 7.68 11.23 7.12
N LEU A 183 8.19 10.10 6.65
CA LEU A 183 9.57 9.67 6.84
C LEU A 183 10.28 9.60 5.48
N GLY A 184 10.91 10.73 5.12
CA GLY A 184 11.57 10.90 3.83
C GLY A 184 10.57 10.86 2.69
N LYS A 185 10.60 9.79 1.90
CA LYS A 185 9.79 9.61 0.68
C LYS A 185 8.50 8.81 0.90
N ASN A 186 8.31 8.26 2.10
CA ASN A 186 7.15 7.45 2.45
C ASN A 186 6.32 8.13 3.55
N GLU A 187 5.02 7.88 3.52
CA GLU A 187 4.06 8.31 4.54
C GLU A 187 3.49 7.06 5.19
N ILE A 188 3.57 6.99 6.52
CA ILE A 188 3.06 5.87 7.32
C ILE A 188 1.81 6.36 8.05
N ASP A 189 0.69 5.67 7.85
CA ASP A 189 -0.60 6.11 8.40
C ASP A 189 -0.60 6.15 9.93
N ALA A 190 0.01 5.17 10.60
CA ALA A 190 0.28 5.25 12.03
C ALA A 190 1.53 4.49 12.47
N ILE A 191 2.20 5.03 13.48
CA ILE A 191 3.30 4.36 14.19
C ILE A 191 2.86 4.08 15.63
N LEU A 192 3.07 2.85 16.09
CA LEU A 192 2.86 2.43 17.47
C LEU A 192 4.14 1.81 18.04
N LEU A 193 4.26 1.79 19.37
CA LEU A 193 5.29 1.07 20.10
C LEU A 193 4.65 -0.17 20.72
N ALA A 194 5.17 -1.35 20.41
CA ALA A 194 4.81 -2.59 21.10
C ALA A 194 5.90 -2.93 22.11
N ILE A 195 5.49 -3.19 23.35
CA ILE A 195 6.36 -3.72 24.40
C ILE A 195 6.06 -5.21 24.52
N GLU A 196 7.10 -6.02 24.41
CA GLU A 196 7.02 -7.48 24.38
C GLU A 196 7.72 -8.07 25.60
N GLU A 197 7.17 -9.15 26.13
CA GLU A 197 7.84 -9.97 27.13
C GLU A 197 8.83 -10.93 26.46
N THR A 198 10.06 -10.93 26.96
CA THR A 198 11.16 -11.81 26.56
C THR A 198 11.72 -12.51 27.79
N ASP A 199 12.55 -13.53 27.57
CA ASP A 199 13.20 -14.23 28.68
C ASP A 199 14.20 -13.34 29.43
N ALA A 200 14.63 -12.22 28.82
CA ALA A 200 15.55 -11.24 29.39
C ALA A 200 14.85 -10.00 30.01
N GLY A 201 13.50 -9.99 30.06
CA GLY A 201 12.71 -8.84 30.50
C GLY A 201 11.83 -8.32 29.38
N THR A 202 11.77 -7.00 29.16
CA THR A 202 10.96 -6.41 28.09
C THR A 202 11.80 -5.96 26.91
N SER A 203 11.26 -6.11 25.70
CA SER A 203 11.83 -5.54 24.47
C SER A 203 10.82 -4.63 23.77
N GLU A 204 11.32 -3.66 23.01
CA GLU A 204 10.50 -2.72 22.27
C GLU A 204 10.59 -2.96 20.76
N SER A 205 9.44 -2.94 20.11
CA SER A 205 9.28 -3.06 18.65
C SER A 205 8.41 -1.93 18.12
N ILE A 206 8.74 -1.42 16.93
CA ILE A 206 7.93 -0.40 16.27
C ILE A 206 6.89 -1.06 15.37
N VAL A 207 5.62 -0.75 15.56
CA VAL A 207 4.55 -1.19 14.67
C VAL A 207 4.34 -0.13 13.59
N CYS A 208 4.51 -0.52 12.33
CA CYS A 208 4.23 0.31 11.17
C CYS A 208 2.84 -0.05 10.63
N CYS A 209 1.85 0.81 10.83
CA CYS A 209 0.46 0.54 10.46
C CYS A 209 0.09 1.29 9.18
N GLU A 210 -0.41 0.55 8.19
CA GLU A 210 -1.03 1.07 6.96
C GLU A 210 -2.54 0.86 7.00
N ALA A 211 -3.32 1.89 6.70
CA ALA A 211 -4.77 1.80 6.57
C ALA A 211 -5.17 1.72 5.10
N LYS A 212 -6.19 0.91 4.79
CA LYS A 212 -6.79 0.82 3.46
C LYS A 212 -8.30 0.87 3.51
N SER A 213 -8.90 1.62 2.60
CA SER A 213 -10.35 1.61 2.42
C SER A 213 -10.82 0.33 1.72
N ILE A 214 -12.14 0.09 1.70
CA ILE A 214 -12.75 -1.11 1.09
C ILE A 214 -12.44 -1.29 -0.38
N LYS A 215 -12.16 -0.19 -1.10
CA LYS A 215 -11.89 -0.22 -2.54
C LYS A 215 -10.40 -0.35 -2.84
N GLU A 216 -9.53 -0.08 -1.88
CA GLU A 216 -8.09 -0.03 -2.11
C GLU A 216 -7.44 -1.37 -1.79
N ASP A 217 -6.45 -1.72 -2.59
CA ASP A 217 -5.67 -2.93 -2.37
C ASP A 217 -4.54 -2.69 -1.37
N VAL A 218 -4.14 -3.77 -0.70
CA VAL A 218 -2.95 -3.76 0.15
C VAL A 218 -1.75 -3.90 -0.76
N ILE A 219 -0.83 -2.92 -0.70
CA ILE A 219 0.38 -2.88 -1.52
C ILE A 219 1.56 -3.23 -0.61
N GLU A 220 2.12 -4.43 -0.80
CA GLU A 220 3.19 -4.98 0.04
C GLU A 220 4.44 -4.11 0.01
N GLU A 221 4.77 -3.54 -1.16
CA GLU A 221 5.91 -2.66 -1.33
C GLU A 221 5.80 -1.39 -0.49
N GLN A 222 4.58 -0.91 -0.20
CA GLN A 222 4.37 0.22 0.71
C GLN A 222 4.76 -0.17 2.13
N LEU A 223 4.30 -1.34 2.61
CA LEU A 223 4.65 -1.86 3.93
C LEU A 223 6.17 -2.07 4.09
N ILE A 224 6.84 -2.62 3.07
CA ILE A 224 8.30 -2.75 3.03
C ILE A 224 8.97 -1.36 3.08
N GLY A 225 8.46 -0.40 2.29
CA GLY A 225 8.92 0.98 2.30
C GLY A 225 8.81 1.64 3.68
N HIS A 226 7.74 1.36 4.43
CA HIS A 226 7.52 1.87 5.78
C HIS A 226 8.56 1.35 6.75
N VAL A 227 8.83 0.05 6.74
CA VAL A 227 9.88 -0.57 7.56
C VAL A 227 11.25 0.06 7.28
N LYS A 228 11.63 0.16 5.99
CA LYS A 228 12.91 0.77 5.58
C LYS A 228 13.00 2.22 6.03
N SER A 229 11.93 3.00 5.86
CA SER A 229 11.86 4.41 6.28
C SER A 229 11.93 4.61 7.79
N VAL A 230 11.27 3.74 8.57
CA VAL A 230 11.31 3.80 10.04
C VAL A 230 12.73 3.59 10.56
N PHE A 231 13.43 2.59 10.05
CA PHE A 231 14.81 2.33 10.48
C PHE A 231 15.81 3.39 10.00
N ALA A 232 15.56 4.04 8.86
CA ALA A 232 16.38 5.18 8.42
C ALA A 232 16.15 6.46 9.26
N SER A 233 15.10 6.50 10.09
CA SER A 233 14.73 7.67 10.89
C SER A 233 15.56 7.76 12.18
N LEU A 234 16.29 8.87 12.35
CA LEU A 234 17.14 9.15 13.51
C LEU A 234 16.47 9.01 14.91
N PRO A 235 15.18 9.37 15.13
CA PRO A 235 14.55 9.20 16.44
C PRO A 235 14.18 7.75 16.79
N ILE A 236 14.24 6.81 15.84
CA ILE A 236 13.84 5.42 16.08
C ILE A 236 15.08 4.61 16.46
N SER A 237 15.14 4.14 17.71
CA SER A 237 16.24 3.32 18.26
C SER A 237 15.93 1.83 18.30
N GLN A 238 14.68 1.42 18.13
CA GLN A 238 14.26 0.01 18.18
C GLN A 238 14.88 -0.79 17.03
N ASN A 239 15.16 -2.06 17.30
CA ASN A 239 15.77 -2.97 16.32
C ASN A 239 14.76 -3.79 15.54
N VAL A 240 13.50 -3.81 15.96
CA VAL A 240 12.44 -4.61 15.33
C VAL A 240 11.31 -3.69 14.86
N ALA A 241 10.82 -3.96 13.65
CA ALA A 241 9.63 -3.35 13.09
C ALA A 241 8.59 -4.43 12.75
N ILE A 242 7.33 -4.22 13.15
CA ILE A 242 6.20 -5.10 12.87
C ILE A 242 5.29 -4.38 11.85
N PRO A 243 5.27 -4.80 10.58
CA PRO A 243 4.35 -4.24 9.61
C PRO A 243 2.94 -4.76 9.88
N ILE A 244 1.96 -3.86 9.92
CA ILE A 244 0.54 -4.17 10.05
C ILE A 244 -0.24 -3.43 8.97
N CYS A 245 -1.24 -4.08 8.38
CA CYS A 245 -2.24 -3.43 7.56
C CYS A 245 -3.64 -3.58 8.18
N VAL A 246 -4.37 -2.48 8.28
CA VAL A 246 -5.79 -2.47 8.65
C VAL A 246 -6.62 -2.11 7.42
N LYS A 247 -7.60 -2.94 7.06
CA LYS A 247 -8.44 -2.71 5.88
C LYS A 247 -9.91 -2.81 6.23
N THR A 248 -10.70 -1.81 5.85
CA THR A 248 -12.16 -1.96 5.85
C THR A 248 -12.55 -2.98 4.79
N ILE A 249 -13.28 -4.05 5.15
CA ILE A 249 -13.67 -5.10 4.20
C ILE A 249 -15.17 -5.18 3.95
N ALA A 250 -15.97 -4.63 4.88
CA ALA A 250 -17.41 -4.48 4.76
C ALA A 250 -17.87 -3.44 5.79
N LYS A 251 -19.16 -3.06 5.74
CA LYS A 251 -19.75 -2.12 6.70
C LYS A 251 -19.44 -2.55 8.14
N SER A 252 -18.72 -1.68 8.85
CA SER A 252 -18.29 -1.87 10.23
C SER A 252 -17.49 -3.15 10.47
N LYS A 253 -16.77 -3.63 9.45
CA LYS A 253 -15.85 -4.77 9.52
C LYS A 253 -14.46 -4.35 9.08
N ILE A 254 -13.51 -4.49 9.98
CA ILE A 254 -12.10 -4.19 9.77
C ILE A 254 -11.34 -5.51 9.77
N ARG A 255 -10.53 -5.75 8.75
CA ARG A 255 -9.53 -6.82 8.76
C ARG A 255 -8.20 -6.25 9.23
N VAL A 256 -7.49 -6.99 10.08
CA VAL A 256 -6.11 -6.69 10.48
C VAL A 256 -5.23 -7.81 9.97
N LEU A 257 -4.18 -7.43 9.25
CA LEU A 257 -3.13 -8.29 8.75
C LEU A 257 -1.83 -7.91 9.45
N GLU A 258 -1.26 -8.86 10.18
CA GLU A 258 0.07 -8.75 10.75
C GLU A 258 1.06 -9.47 9.85
N PHE A 259 2.15 -8.80 9.52
CA PHE A 259 3.24 -9.36 8.76
C PHE A 259 4.41 -9.72 9.69
N GLY A 260 5.26 -10.63 9.22
CA GLY A 260 6.45 -11.06 9.96
C GLY A 260 7.29 -9.86 10.38
N ALA A 261 7.71 -9.86 11.64
CA ALA A 261 8.57 -8.81 12.18
C ALA A 261 9.92 -8.80 11.46
N VAL A 262 10.45 -7.60 11.24
CA VAL A 262 11.68 -7.36 10.50
C VAL A 262 12.72 -6.78 11.44
N GLU A 263 13.87 -7.41 11.50
CA GLU A 263 15.05 -6.90 12.18
C GLU A 263 15.70 -5.78 11.37
N ARG A 264 16.19 -4.75 12.05
CA ARG A 264 16.83 -3.57 11.44
C ARG A 264 17.97 -3.93 10.50
N ARG A 265 18.75 -4.95 10.85
CA ARG A 265 19.88 -5.43 10.03
C ARG A 265 19.44 -6.06 8.71
N ASP A 266 18.23 -6.62 8.68
CA ASP A 266 17.68 -7.35 7.52
C ASP A 266 16.77 -6.44 6.67
N ALA A 267 16.48 -5.23 7.15
CA ALA A 267 15.51 -4.33 6.54
C ALA A 267 15.92 -3.85 5.14
N GLN A 268 17.21 -3.65 4.85
CA GLN A 268 17.65 -3.15 3.53
C GLN A 268 17.38 -4.18 2.43
N ASP A 269 17.64 -5.46 2.72
CA ASP A 269 17.49 -6.59 1.81
C ASP A 269 16.08 -7.19 1.82
N LEU A 270 15.14 -6.58 2.55
CA LEU A 270 13.75 -7.01 2.58
C LEU A 270 13.09 -6.84 1.20
N LEU A 271 12.62 -7.96 0.65
CA LEU A 271 11.95 -8.03 -0.65
C LEU A 271 10.48 -8.46 -0.57
N GLN A 272 10.10 -9.22 0.45
CA GLN A 272 8.76 -9.78 0.63
C GLN A 272 8.40 -9.85 2.12
N LEU A 273 7.11 -9.84 2.43
CA LEU A 273 6.54 -9.96 3.75
C LEU A 273 5.62 -11.19 3.81
N ALA A 274 5.80 -12.02 4.84
CA ALA A 274 4.88 -13.10 5.11
C ALA A 274 3.76 -12.60 6.04
N ILE A 275 2.50 -12.88 5.72
CA ILE A 275 1.38 -12.71 6.65
C ILE A 275 1.54 -13.76 7.76
N VAL A 276 1.64 -13.32 9.01
CA VAL A 276 1.79 -14.20 10.19
C VAL A 276 0.52 -14.28 11.02
N SER A 277 -0.38 -13.30 10.90
CA SER A 277 -1.69 -13.31 11.53
C SER A 277 -2.71 -12.51 10.71
N ASP A 278 -3.97 -12.96 10.72
CA ASP A 278 -5.09 -12.40 9.97
C ASP A 278 -6.36 -12.53 10.81
N ALA A 279 -7.07 -11.43 11.06
CA ALA A 279 -8.32 -11.44 11.82
C ALA A 279 -9.30 -10.35 11.39
N ILE A 280 -10.59 -10.60 11.58
CA ILE A 280 -11.70 -9.66 11.31
C ILE A 280 -12.32 -9.16 12.62
N TYR A 281 -12.59 -7.87 12.67
CA TYR A 281 -13.21 -7.17 13.78
C TYR A 281 -14.50 -6.52 13.31
N GLU A 282 -15.62 -7.00 13.84
CA GLU A 282 -16.95 -6.42 13.63
C GLU A 282 -17.26 -5.41 14.75
N LEU A 283 -17.50 -4.17 14.37
CA LEU A 283 -17.78 -3.08 15.30
C LEU A 283 -19.26 -3.08 15.68
N VAL A 284 -19.55 -3.19 16.97
CA VAL A 284 -20.92 -3.28 17.50
C VAL A 284 -21.13 -2.25 18.63
N PRO A 285 -22.05 -1.28 18.49
CA PRO A 285 -22.88 -1.01 17.32
C PRO A 285 -22.07 -0.57 16.08
N PRO A 286 -22.69 -0.55 14.88
CA PRO A 286 -22.01 -0.10 13.67
C PRO A 286 -21.40 1.31 13.81
N VAL A 287 -20.22 1.50 13.23
CA VAL A 287 -19.51 2.78 13.17
C VAL A 287 -19.62 3.32 11.73
N PRO A 288 -20.27 4.47 11.51
CA PRO A 288 -20.35 5.07 10.19
C PRO A 288 -18.97 5.35 9.60
N GLY A 289 -18.85 5.24 8.27
CA GLY A 289 -17.58 5.46 7.57
C GLY A 289 -16.68 4.23 7.47
N ILE A 290 -16.89 3.24 8.35
CA ILE A 290 -16.31 1.89 8.30
C ILE A 290 -17.31 0.95 7.65
#